data_AF-A0A0D0CSJ1-F1
#
_entry.id   AF-A0A0D0CSJ1-F1
#
_cell.length_a   1.000
_cell.length_b   1.000
_cell.length_c   1.000
_cell.angle_alpha   90.00
_cell.angle_beta   90.00
_cell.angle_gamma   90.00
#
_symmetry.space_group_name_H-M   'P 1'
#
loop_
_entity.id
_entity.type
_entity.pdbx_description
1 polymer ?
#
loop_
_entity_poly.entity_id
_entity_poly.type
_entity_poly.pdbx_seq_one_letter_code
_entity_poly.pdbx_strand_id
1 'polypeptide(L)'
;MQFFLTLLASIASLSAYNLVGVHAVCALCPDEVIGEWLTKTCVDKLGFTFCRYVSEEIVCLYTSDGMRQGSFEDCPSNVGQQWIGCNPC
;
A
#
# COMPACT_ATOMS: atom_id res chain seq x y z
N MET A 1 14.25 -36.34 22.37
CA MET A 1 14.51 -34.88 22.35
C MET A 1 14.48 -34.26 20.94
N GLN A 2 14.11 -35.00 19.89
CA GLN A 2 14.26 -34.54 18.50
C GLN A 2 13.04 -33.79 17.94
N PHE A 3 11.84 -34.09 18.43
CA PHE A 3 10.59 -33.44 17.99
C PHE A 3 10.46 -31.98 18.44
N PHE A 4 11.07 -31.60 19.57
CA PHE A 4 11.02 -30.23 20.07
C PHE A 4 11.88 -29.27 19.25
N LEU A 5 13.03 -29.74 18.76
CA LEU A 5 13.94 -28.94 17.94
C LEU A 5 13.37 -28.67 16.55
N THR A 6 12.70 -29.66 15.94
CA THR A 6 12.03 -29.48 14.65
C THR A 6 10.82 -28.57 14.74
N LEU A 7 10.07 -28.61 15.86
CA LEU A 7 8.97 -27.68 16.11
C LEU A 7 9.47 -26.24 16.30
N LEU A 8 10.54 -26.04 17.07
CA LEU A 8 11.15 -24.72 17.23
C LEU A 8 11.71 -24.16 15.91
N ALA A 9 12.33 -24.99 15.09
CA ALA A 9 12.80 -24.58 13.77
C ALA A 9 11.66 -24.17 12.83
N SER A 10 10.52 -24.88 12.87
CA SER A 10 9.35 -24.54 12.07
C SER A 10 8.63 -23.27 12.55
N ILE A 11 8.54 -23.04 13.86
CA ILE A 11 8.01 -21.79 14.42
C ILE A 11 8.92 -20.60 14.09
N ALA A 12 10.25 -20.77 14.22
CA ALA A 12 11.23 -19.74 13.85
C ALA A 12 11.17 -19.38 12.36
N SER A 13 11.03 -20.38 11.47
CA SER A 13 10.77 -20.14 10.05
C SER A 13 9.44 -19.42 9.81
N LEU A 14 8.36 -19.77 10.52
CA LEU A 14 7.05 -19.15 10.33
C LEU A 14 7.00 -17.69 10.80
N SER A 15 7.73 -17.36 11.87
CA SER A 15 7.88 -15.97 12.33
C SER A 15 8.69 -15.09 11.38
N ALA A 16 9.56 -15.66 10.54
CA ALA A 16 10.30 -14.90 9.52
C ALA A 16 9.41 -14.47 8.34
N TYR A 17 8.33 -15.21 8.04
CA TYR A 17 7.40 -14.86 6.96
C TYR A 17 6.40 -13.76 7.35
N ASN A 18 6.22 -13.47 8.63
CA ASN A 18 5.36 -12.38 9.12
C ASN A 18 6.14 -11.12 9.51
N LEU A 19 7.48 -11.15 9.44
CA LEU A 19 8.37 -10.03 9.80
C LEU A 19 8.96 -9.32 8.59
N VAL A 20 8.38 -9.50 7.40
CA VAL A 20 8.52 -8.52 6.33
C VAL A 20 7.36 -7.54 6.45
N GLY A 21 7.22 -6.94 7.64
CA GLY A 21 6.57 -5.65 7.79
C GLY A 21 7.45 -4.64 7.09
N VAL A 22 7.33 -4.59 5.75
CA VAL A 22 7.95 -3.57 4.93
C VAL A 22 7.50 -2.25 5.55
N HIS A 23 8.43 -1.41 5.99
CA HIS A 23 8.17 0.03 6.04
C HIS A 23 7.91 0.49 4.60
N ALA A 24 6.76 0.11 4.04
CA ALA A 24 6.34 0.54 2.72
C ALA A 24 5.86 1.98 2.91
N VAL A 25 6.75 2.92 2.62
CA VAL A 25 6.34 4.31 2.44
C VAL A 25 5.42 4.31 1.22
N CYS A 26 4.19 4.77 1.40
CA CYS A 26 3.20 4.88 0.33
C CYS A 26 2.72 6.32 0.19
N ALA A 27 2.11 6.61 -0.95
CA ALA A 27 1.52 7.92 -1.19
C ALA A 27 0.31 8.15 -0.28
N LEU A 28 0.14 9.37 0.20
CA LEU A 28 -1.05 9.80 0.90
C LEU A 28 -2.12 10.11 -0.13
N CYS A 29 -3.15 9.28 -0.21
CA CYS A 29 -4.28 9.54 -1.09
C CYS A 29 -5.04 10.80 -0.63
N PRO A 30 -5.38 11.72 -1.54
CA PRO A 30 -6.30 12.81 -1.24
C PRO A 30 -7.65 12.28 -0.76
N ASP A 31 -8.24 12.93 0.24
CA ASP A 31 -9.57 12.53 0.76
C ASP A 31 -10.68 12.72 -0.28
N GLU A 32 -10.49 13.70 -1.18
CA GLU A 32 -11.44 14.03 -2.24
C GLU A 32 -10.71 14.41 -3.55
N VAL A 33 -11.21 13.91 -4.68
CA VAL A 33 -10.79 14.30 -6.03
C VAL A 33 -12.04 14.49 -6.90
N ILE A 34 -12.18 15.67 -7.50
CA ILE A 34 -13.32 16.03 -8.38
C ILE A 34 -14.69 15.83 -7.69
N GLY A 35 -14.80 16.12 -6.39
CA GLY A 35 -16.06 15.91 -5.66
C GLY A 35 -16.31 14.47 -5.22
N GLU A 36 -15.41 13.54 -5.53
CA GLU A 36 -15.53 12.16 -5.11
C GLU A 36 -14.63 11.83 -3.93
N TRP A 37 -15.21 11.15 -2.94
CA TRP A 37 -14.51 10.74 -1.72
C TRP A 37 -13.67 9.49 -1.93
N LEU A 38 -12.52 9.44 -1.27
CA LEU A 38 -11.67 8.26 -1.23
C LEU A 38 -12.43 7.08 -0.59
N THR A 39 -12.53 5.97 -1.32
CA THR A 39 -13.16 4.73 -0.84
C THR A 39 -12.14 3.69 -0.44
N LYS A 40 -11.05 3.59 -1.21
CA LYS A 40 -10.06 2.53 -1.02
C LYS A 40 -8.66 2.99 -1.40
N THR A 41 -7.72 2.58 -0.57
CA THR A 41 -6.28 2.70 -0.83
C THR A 41 -5.63 1.33 -0.72
N CYS A 42 -4.74 1.02 -1.66
CA CYS A 42 -3.85 -0.13 -1.54
C CYS A 42 -2.54 0.07 -2.31
N VAL A 43 -1.51 -0.69 -1.97
CA VAL A 43 -0.18 -0.62 -2.57
C VAL A 43 0.11 -1.92 -3.31
N ASP A 44 0.61 -1.85 -4.54
CA ASP A 44 0.99 -3.06 -5.27
C ASP A 44 2.40 -3.56 -4.90
N LYS A 45 2.78 -4.70 -5.49
CA LYS A 45 4.10 -5.32 -5.26
C LYS A 45 5.27 -4.50 -5.81
N LEU A 46 5.00 -3.54 -6.70
CA LEU A 46 6.00 -2.64 -7.28
C LEU A 46 6.16 -1.35 -6.45
N GLY A 47 5.31 -1.13 -5.44
CA GLY A 47 5.32 0.05 -4.58
C GLY A 47 4.41 1.18 -5.07
N PHE A 48 3.57 0.95 -6.07
CA PHE A 48 2.60 1.94 -6.51
C PHE A 48 1.39 1.96 -5.59
N THR A 49 0.96 3.16 -5.23
CA THR A 49 -0.24 3.40 -4.43
C THR A 49 -1.42 3.68 -5.34
N PHE A 50 -2.48 2.89 -5.18
CA PHE A 50 -3.76 3.04 -5.86
C PHE A 50 -4.75 3.74 -4.92
N CYS A 51 -5.29 4.87 -5.35
CA CYS A 51 -6.37 5.59 -4.68
C CYS A 51 -7.63 5.47 -5.55
N ARG A 52 -8.67 4.84 -5.00
CA ARG A 52 -9.98 4.67 -5.66
C ARG A 52 -11.00 5.53 -4.96
N TYR A 53 -11.85 6.19 -5.75
CA TYR A 53 -12.89 7.08 -5.26
C TYR A 53 -14.28 6.48 -5.52
N VAL A 54 -15.34 7.15 -5.06
CA VAL A 54 -16.73 6.62 -5.02
C VAL A 54 -17.20 5.99 -6.32
N SER A 55 -16.94 6.59 -7.48
CA SER A 55 -17.34 6.03 -8.78
C SER A 55 -16.58 4.78 -9.17
N GLU A 56 -15.41 4.53 -8.57
CA GLU A 56 -14.37 3.59 -9.05
C GLU A 56 -13.84 3.88 -10.47
N GLU A 57 -14.40 4.89 -11.18
CA GLU A 57 -13.94 5.38 -12.47
C GLU A 57 -12.72 6.30 -12.30
N ILE A 58 -12.68 7.04 -11.20
CA ILE A 58 -11.53 7.84 -10.81
C ILE A 58 -10.55 6.94 -10.04
N VAL A 59 -9.39 6.71 -10.66
CA VAL A 59 -8.26 6.02 -10.03
C VAL A 59 -7.04 6.91 -10.15
N CYS A 60 -6.49 7.31 -8.99
CA CYS A 60 -5.20 7.98 -8.91
C CYS A 60 -4.11 6.95 -8.59
N LEU A 61 -3.03 6.99 -9.35
CA LEU A 61 -1.89 6.09 -9.20
C LEU A 61 -0.66 6.93 -8.88
N TYR A 62 0.04 6.54 -7.81
CA TYR A 62 1.18 7.27 -7.29
C TYR A 62 2.37 6.34 -7.06
N THR A 63 3.59 6.85 -7.22
CA THR A 63 4.80 6.18 -6.74
C THR A 63 4.87 6.25 -5.22
N SER A 64 5.77 5.46 -4.62
CA SER A 64 6.07 5.54 -3.18
C SER A 64 6.55 6.94 -2.73
N ASP A 65 7.06 7.73 -3.68
CA ASP A 65 7.52 9.12 -3.48
C ASP A 65 6.37 10.14 -3.53
N GLY A 66 5.14 9.68 -3.78
CA GLY A 66 3.96 10.52 -3.92
C GLY A 66 3.84 11.17 -5.30
N MET A 67 4.63 10.77 -6.31
CA MET A 67 4.51 11.31 -7.66
C MET A 67 3.43 10.60 -8.45
N ARG A 68 2.58 11.37 -9.13
CA ARG A 68 1.48 10.85 -9.95
C ARG A 68 2.01 10.10 -11.18
N GLN A 69 1.52 8.89 -11.41
CA GLN A 69 1.94 8.01 -12.50
C GLN A 69 0.72 7.59 -13.34
N GLY A 70 0.61 8.05 -14.59
CA GLY A 70 -0.33 7.48 -15.57
C GLY A 70 -1.82 7.49 -15.18
N SER A 71 -2.23 8.34 -14.23
CA SER A 71 -3.59 8.40 -13.71
C SER A 71 -4.43 9.50 -14.35
N PHE A 72 -5.68 9.62 -13.90
CA PHE A 72 -6.60 10.69 -14.30
C PHE A 72 -5.95 12.07 -14.15
N GLU A 73 -6.21 12.99 -15.11
CA GLU A 73 -5.53 14.29 -15.19
C GLU A 73 -5.85 15.23 -14.02
N ASP A 74 -6.98 15.02 -13.34
CA ASP A 74 -7.39 15.82 -12.17
C ASP A 74 -6.80 15.33 -10.85
N CYS A 75 -6.15 14.16 -10.83
CA CYS A 75 -5.42 13.72 -9.66
C CYS A 75 -4.27 14.69 -9.37
N PRO A 76 -4.00 15.08 -8.11
CA PRO A 76 -2.85 15.93 -7.80
C PRO A 76 -1.54 15.36 -8.35
N SER A 77 -0.67 16.20 -8.92
CA SER A 77 0.60 15.75 -9.52
C SER A 77 1.59 15.18 -8.49
N ASN A 78 1.51 15.67 -7.25
CA ASN A 78 2.32 15.22 -6.13
C ASN A 78 1.46 15.21 -4.87
N VAL A 79 1.65 14.21 -4.03
CA VAL A 79 0.99 14.07 -2.74
C VAL A 79 2.01 13.75 -1.65
N GLY A 80 1.61 13.91 -0.39
CA GLY A 80 2.44 13.53 0.75
C GLY A 80 2.72 12.02 0.79
N GLN A 81 3.53 11.62 1.77
CA GLN A 81 3.85 10.22 2.02
C GLN A 81 3.39 9.82 3.41
N GLN A 82 3.05 8.54 3.58
CA GLN A 82 2.71 7.95 4.85
C GLN A 82 3.34 6.58 5.05
N TRP A 83 3.40 6.18 6.32
CA TRP A 83 4.03 4.93 6.77
C TRP A 83 2.99 3.98 7.39
N ILE A 84 1.76 4.46 7.54
CA ILE A 84 0.64 3.78 8.19
C ILE A 84 -0.46 3.59 7.13
N GLY A 85 -1.17 2.46 7.17
CA GLY A 85 -2.28 2.22 6.26
C GLY A 85 -1.87 1.83 4.83
N CYS A 86 -0.58 1.57 4.59
CA CYS A 86 -0.04 1.09 3.33
C CYS A 86 -0.33 -0.41 3.14
N ASN A 87 -1.62 -0.76 3.05
CA ASN A 87 -2.07 -2.15 2.90
C ASN A 87 -1.86 -2.62 1.46
N PRO A 88 -1.46 -3.89 1.25
CA PRO A 88 -1.32 -4.43 -0.09
C PRO A 88 -2.67 -4.54 -0.81
N CYS A 89 -2.65 -4.39 -2.15
CA CYS A 89 -3.68 -4.93 -3.03
C CYS A 89 -3.50 -6.47 -3.12
#